data_AF-A0A7S0HYN8-F1
#
_entry.id   AF-A0A7S0HYN8-F1
#
_cell.length_a   1.000
_cell.length_b   1.000
_cell.length_c   1.000
_cell.angle_alpha   90.00
_cell.angle_beta   90.00
_cell.angle_gamma   90.00
#
_symmetry.space_group_name_H-M   'P 1'
#
loop_
_entity.id
_entity.type
_entity.pdbx_description
1 polymer ?
#
loop_
_entity_poly.entity_id
_entity_poly.type
_entity_poly.pdbx_seq_one_letter_code
_entity_poly.pdbx_strand_id
1 'polypeptide(L)'
;QNIRATKLNLPAYHGLTEAEAINDFRNRILNNTSHYETMSEADKDFSWIKTVDGGKQVVLNKIFGYLPGRIASFVMNLHTTPKSIYLSRHGESKHNVKQMIGGDTDLSPHGEEFATCL
;
A
#
# COMPACT_ATOMS: atom_id res chain seq x y z
N GLN A 1 16.36 2.33 -4.70
CA GLN A 1 15.14 3.16 -4.77
C GLN A 1 14.46 3.28 -3.40
N ASN A 2 14.04 2.17 -2.79
CA ASN A 2 13.33 2.18 -1.49
C ASN A 2 14.09 2.84 -0.33
N ILE A 3 15.43 2.65 -0.27
CA ILE A 3 16.29 3.28 0.75
C ILE A 3 16.11 4.81 0.72
N ARG A 4 16.32 5.42 -0.46
CA ARG A 4 16.16 6.85 -0.66
C ARG A 4 14.73 7.35 -0.39
N ALA A 5 13.73 6.62 -0.86
CA ALA A 5 12.33 7.07 -0.78
C ALA A 5 11.75 7.05 0.65
N THR A 6 12.25 6.17 1.53
CA THR A 6 11.60 5.94 2.84
C THR A 6 12.55 5.82 4.02
N LYS A 7 13.76 5.27 3.82
CA LYS A 7 14.63 4.88 4.93
C LYS A 7 15.51 6.02 5.43
N LEU A 8 15.84 6.98 4.58
CA LEU A 8 16.61 8.17 4.96
C LEU A 8 15.82 9.15 5.84
N ASN A 9 14.49 9.08 5.82
CA ASN A 9 13.62 9.91 6.66
C ASN A 9 13.45 9.38 8.09
N LEU A 10 14.16 8.30 8.46
CA LEU A 10 14.09 7.76 9.81
C LEU A 10 14.87 8.65 10.79
N PRO A 11 14.41 8.79 12.05
CA PRO A 11 15.10 9.61 13.06
C PRO A 11 16.57 9.27 13.25
N ALA A 12 16.95 8.00 13.04
CA ALA A 12 18.32 7.51 13.15
C ALA A 12 19.30 8.14 12.13
N TYR A 13 18.80 8.77 11.06
CA TYR A 13 19.61 9.38 10.02
C TYR A 13 19.57 10.92 10.01
N HIS A 14 18.95 11.53 11.03
CA HIS A 14 18.91 12.99 11.15
C HIS A 14 20.32 13.56 11.37
N GLY A 15 20.66 14.62 10.62
CA GLY A 15 21.96 15.28 10.70
C GLY A 15 23.09 14.59 9.93
N LEU A 16 22.84 13.41 9.35
CA LEU A 16 23.78 12.76 8.43
C LEU A 16 23.56 13.23 7.00
N THR A 17 24.62 13.21 6.20
CA THR A 17 24.48 13.41 4.76
C THR A 17 23.79 12.20 4.12
N GLU A 18 23.13 12.40 2.97
CA GLU A 18 22.49 11.31 2.23
C GLU A 18 23.47 10.17 1.93
N ALA A 19 24.71 10.49 1.56
CA ALA A 19 25.73 9.51 1.22
C ALA A 19 26.09 8.62 2.43
N GLU A 20 26.28 9.22 3.60
CA GLU A 20 26.58 8.52 4.85
C GLU A 20 25.42 7.61 5.27
N ALA A 21 24.19 8.14 5.24
CA ALA A 21 23.00 7.39 5.61
C ALA A 21 22.73 6.21 4.65
N ILE A 22 22.95 6.38 3.34
CA ILE A 22 22.86 5.27 2.37
C ILE A 22 23.92 4.21 2.66
N ASN A 23 25.15 4.62 2.95
CA ASN A 23 26.25 3.70 3.21
C ASN A 23 26.01 2.88 4.49
N ASP A 24 25.63 3.54 5.57
CA ASP A 24 25.25 2.88 6.82
C ASP A 24 24.09 1.89 6.60
N PHE A 25 23.03 2.30 5.91
CA PHE A 25 21.88 1.43 5.67
C PHE A 25 22.25 0.20 4.82
N ARG A 26 23.16 0.35 3.84
CA ARG A 26 23.69 -0.79 3.06
C ARG A 26 24.48 -1.76 3.93
N ASN A 27 25.35 -1.25 4.79
CA ASN A 27 26.12 -2.08 5.72
C ASN A 27 25.18 -2.83 6.67
N ARG A 28 24.11 -2.17 7.14
CA ARG A 28 23.07 -2.81 7.92
C ARG A 28 22.37 -3.95 7.17
N ILE A 29 22.04 -3.78 5.89
CA ILE A 29 21.47 -4.87 5.07
C ILE A 29 22.46 -6.05 4.99
N LEU A 30 23.72 -5.79 4.69
CA LEU A 30 24.75 -6.82 4.56
C LEU A 30 24.91 -7.63 5.85
N ASN A 31 25.01 -6.94 6.99
CA ASN A 31 25.14 -7.58 8.30
C ASN A 31 23.91 -8.41 8.68
N ASN A 32 22.70 -8.02 8.27
CA ASN A 32 21.51 -8.83 8.52
C ASN A 32 21.41 -10.02 7.54
N THR A 33 21.95 -9.88 6.33
CA THR A 33 21.90 -10.91 5.30
C THR A 33 22.72 -12.14 5.69
N SER A 34 23.83 -11.98 6.44
CA SER A 34 24.64 -13.10 6.92
C SER A 34 23.92 -14.05 7.89
N HIS A 35 22.83 -13.58 8.51
CA HIS A 35 22.04 -14.35 9.48
C HIS A 35 20.61 -14.61 8.99
N TYR A 36 20.27 -14.17 7.77
CA TYR A 36 18.90 -14.26 7.27
C TYR A 36 18.62 -15.66 6.71
N GLU A 37 17.63 -16.33 7.31
CA GLU A 37 17.08 -17.60 6.82
C GLU A 37 15.68 -17.36 6.26
N THR A 38 15.48 -17.68 4.98
CA THR A 38 14.17 -17.58 4.34
C THR A 38 13.29 -18.77 4.70
N MET A 39 11.98 -18.53 4.82
CA MET A 39 10.98 -19.60 4.84
C MET A 39 11.20 -20.56 3.67
N SER A 40 11.19 -21.85 3.99
CA SER A 40 11.58 -22.97 3.11
C SER A 40 10.65 -24.16 3.27
N GLU A 41 10.96 -25.28 2.59
CA GLU A 41 10.24 -26.55 2.73
C GLU A 41 10.33 -27.13 4.17
N ALA A 42 11.39 -26.79 4.91
CA ALA A 42 11.52 -27.18 6.32
C ALA A 42 10.44 -26.53 7.20
N ASP A 43 9.88 -25.39 6.76
CA ASP A 43 8.89 -24.59 7.48
C ASP A 43 7.45 -24.85 7.01
N LYS A 44 7.23 -25.97 6.29
CA LYS A 44 5.94 -26.32 5.70
C LYS A 44 4.79 -26.45 6.70
N ASP A 45 5.11 -26.59 7.99
CA ASP A 45 4.11 -26.73 9.04
C ASP A 45 3.52 -25.41 9.53
N PHE A 46 4.14 -24.27 9.21
CA PHE A 46 3.65 -22.94 9.55
C PHE A 46 2.78 -22.34 8.45
N SER A 47 1.79 -21.52 8.80
CA SER A 47 1.04 -20.73 7.82
C SER A 47 1.78 -19.43 7.51
N TRP A 48 2.16 -19.20 6.25
CA TRP A 48 2.90 -18.01 5.86
C TRP A 48 2.60 -17.56 4.42
N ILE A 49 2.93 -16.29 4.16
CA ILE A 49 2.81 -15.65 2.85
C ILE A 49 4.17 -15.04 2.53
N LYS A 50 4.76 -15.39 1.38
CA LYS A 50 6.01 -14.82 0.89
C LYS A 50 5.74 -14.03 -0.38
N THR A 51 6.05 -12.74 -0.36
CA THR A 51 6.02 -11.88 -1.56
C THR A 51 7.42 -11.73 -2.11
N VAL A 52 7.57 -11.92 -3.42
CA VAL A 52 8.86 -11.87 -4.12
C VAL A 52 8.81 -10.72 -5.14
N ASP A 53 9.90 -9.98 -5.23
CA ASP A 53 10.10 -8.85 -6.15
C ASP A 53 8.97 -7.80 -6.11
N GLY A 54 8.54 -7.43 -4.91
CA GLY A 54 7.50 -6.42 -4.73
C GLY A 54 6.10 -6.86 -5.15
N GLY A 55 5.85 -8.18 -5.17
CA GLY A 55 4.54 -8.77 -5.44
C GLY A 55 4.41 -9.45 -6.81
N LYS A 56 5.48 -9.52 -7.62
CA LYS A 56 5.47 -10.23 -8.92
C LYS A 56 5.18 -11.72 -8.76
N GLN A 57 5.59 -12.29 -7.63
CA GLN A 57 5.25 -13.64 -7.25
C GLN A 57 4.84 -13.65 -5.78
N VAL A 58 3.78 -14.40 -5.48
CA VAL A 58 3.32 -14.66 -4.12
C VAL A 58 3.26 -16.16 -3.89
N VAL A 59 3.92 -16.63 -2.84
CA VAL A 59 3.91 -18.02 -2.40
C VAL A 59 3.10 -18.12 -1.11
N LEU A 60 2.15 -19.04 -1.08
CA LEU A 60 1.25 -19.27 0.05
C LEU A 60 1.53 -20.65 0.63
N ASN A 61 1.66 -20.75 1.95
CA ASN A 61 1.77 -22.02 2.64
C ASN A 61 0.71 -22.15 3.73
N LYS A 62 0.03 -23.30 3.77
CA LYS A 62 -1.00 -23.65 4.76
C LYS A 62 -2.00 -22.51 5.07
N ILE A 63 -2.52 -21.85 4.04
CA ILE A 63 -3.55 -20.81 4.18
C ILE A 63 -4.92 -21.49 4.11
N PHE A 64 -5.52 -21.77 5.27
CA PHE A 64 -6.82 -22.43 5.37
C PHE A 64 -7.80 -21.60 6.21
N GLY A 65 -9.07 -21.63 5.80
CA GLY A 65 -10.15 -20.92 6.48
C GLY A 65 -10.33 -19.48 6.01
N TYR A 66 -11.40 -18.85 6.51
CA TYR A 66 -11.88 -17.57 6.01
C TYR A 66 -10.89 -16.42 6.25
N LEU A 67 -10.44 -16.23 7.49
CA LEU A 67 -9.60 -15.08 7.85
C LEU A 67 -8.22 -15.13 7.17
N PRO A 68 -7.45 -16.24 7.22
CA PRO A 68 -6.19 -16.33 6.49
C PRO A 68 -6.35 -16.14 4.98
N GLY A 69 -7.44 -16.67 4.40
CA GLY A 69 -7.77 -16.47 2.99
C GLY A 69 -8.00 -14.99 2.62
N ARG A 70 -8.70 -14.23 3.48
CA ARG A 70 -8.89 -12.78 3.30
C ARG A 70 -7.58 -12.00 3.40
N ILE A 71 -6.69 -12.38 4.33
CA ILE A 71 -5.36 -11.77 4.46
C ILE A 71 -4.53 -12.05 3.20
N ALA A 72 -4.50 -13.30 2.72
CA ALA A 72 -3.79 -13.65 1.49
C ALA A 72 -4.33 -12.87 0.28
N SER A 73 -5.66 -12.80 0.13
CA SER A 73 -6.31 -12.01 -0.92
C SER A 73 -5.91 -10.54 -0.86
N PHE A 74 -5.89 -9.93 0.32
CA PHE A 74 -5.46 -8.54 0.47
C PHE A 74 -4.00 -8.35 0.06
N VAL A 75 -3.08 -9.19 0.57
CA VAL A 75 -1.64 -9.08 0.28
C VAL A 75 -1.34 -9.26 -1.21
N MET A 76 -2.02 -10.19 -1.90
CA MET A 76 -1.84 -10.41 -3.34
C MET A 76 -2.25 -9.21 -4.20
N ASN A 77 -3.11 -8.32 -3.69
CA ASN A 77 -3.62 -7.16 -4.41
C ASN A 77 -2.89 -5.85 -4.03
N LEU A 78 -1.86 -5.91 -3.17
CA LEU A 78 -1.07 -4.74 -2.81
C LEU A 78 -0.11 -4.35 -3.95
N HIS A 79 0.03 -3.03 -4.16
CA HIS A 79 0.94 -2.46 -5.14
C HIS A 79 1.92 -1.52 -4.44
N THR A 80 3.20 -1.66 -4.73
CA THR A 80 4.26 -0.82 -4.13
C THR A 80 4.64 0.38 -5.00
N THR A 81 4.12 0.44 -6.24
CA THR A 81 4.30 1.58 -7.14
C THR A 81 3.47 2.77 -6.63
N PRO A 82 4.03 3.99 -6.54
CA PRO A 82 3.24 5.19 -6.26
C PRO A 82 2.13 5.36 -7.29
N LYS A 83 0.89 5.56 -6.82
CA LYS A 83 -0.28 5.85 -7.65
C LYS A 83 -1.05 7.00 -7.02
N SER A 84 -1.48 7.96 -7.82
CA SER A 84 -2.43 8.98 -7.38
C SER A 84 -3.84 8.40 -7.46
N ILE A 85 -4.55 8.39 -6.33
CA ILE A 85 -5.97 8.00 -6.27
C ILE A 85 -6.75 9.27 -5.97
N TYR A 86 -7.55 9.72 -6.93
CA TYR A 86 -8.44 10.87 -6.76
C TYR A 86 -9.83 10.36 -6.42
N LEU A 87 -10.41 10.88 -5.33
CA LEU A 87 -11.76 10.56 -4.89
C LEU A 87 -12.54 11.87 -4.84
N SER A 88 -13.69 11.89 -5.50
CA SER A 88 -14.66 12.96 -5.37
C SER A 88 -16.04 12.38 -5.12
N ARG A 89 -16.92 13.18 -4.51
CA ARG A 89 -18.36 12.93 -4.58
C ARG A 89 -18.87 13.24 -6.00
N HIS A 90 -20.12 12.86 -6.25
CA HIS A 90 -20.90 13.43 -7.35
C HIS A 90 -21.03 14.96 -7.17
N GLY A 91 -21.31 15.69 -8.26
CA GLY A 91 -21.65 17.11 -8.18
C GLY A 91 -22.88 17.37 -7.30
N GLU A 92 -23.07 18.60 -6.82
CA GLU A 92 -24.22 18.94 -5.96
C GLU A 92 -25.55 18.48 -6.60
N SER A 93 -26.39 17.76 -5.84
CA SER A 93 -27.71 17.31 -6.32
C SER A 93 -28.84 18.23 -5.85
N LYS A 94 -30.00 18.16 -6.51
CA LYS A 94 -31.23 18.86 -6.08
C LYS A 94 -31.63 18.50 -4.64
N HIS A 95 -31.37 17.28 -4.19
CA HIS A 95 -31.58 16.86 -2.81
C HIS A 95 -30.57 17.45 -1.83
N ASN A 96 -29.31 17.63 -2.23
CA ASN A 96 -28.32 18.30 -1.40
C ASN A 96 -28.71 19.74 -1.10
N VAL A 97 -29.21 20.47 -2.11
CA VAL A 97 -29.73 21.85 -1.94
C VAL A 97 -30.85 21.89 -0.89
N LYS A 98 -31.69 20.86 -0.86
CA LYS A 98 -32.81 20.73 0.08
C LYS A 98 -32.47 20.04 1.40
N GLN A 99 -31.20 19.69 1.63
CA GLN A 99 -30.73 18.94 2.82
C GLN A 99 -31.47 17.60 3.03
N MET A 100 -31.81 16.92 1.93
CA MET A 100 -32.46 15.60 1.97
C MET A 100 -31.44 14.48 1.75
N ILE A 101 -31.64 13.36 2.45
CA ILE A 101 -30.78 12.17 2.38
C ILE A 101 -31.33 11.14 1.39
N GLY A 102 -30.43 10.43 0.71
CA GLY A 102 -30.79 9.39 -0.26
C GLY A 102 -31.58 9.90 -1.47
N GLY A 103 -32.24 8.96 -2.16
CA GLY A 103 -32.94 9.20 -3.42
C GLY A 103 -32.03 9.14 -4.64
N ASP A 104 -32.63 9.37 -5.81
CA ASP A 104 -31.97 9.34 -7.12
C ASP A 104 -32.41 10.59 -7.89
N THR A 105 -31.80 11.73 -7.58
CA THR A 105 -32.16 13.02 -8.18
C THR A 105 -31.03 13.59 -9.00
N ASP A 106 -31.42 14.30 -10.06
CA ASP A 106 -30.49 15.05 -10.91
C ASP A 106 -29.59 16.02 -10.13
N LEU A 107 -28.51 16.38 -10.81
CA LEU A 107 -27.61 17.45 -10.39
C LEU A 107 -28.34 18.80 -10.31
N SER A 108 -27.86 19.65 -9.42
CA SER A 108 -28.15 21.09 -9.45
C SER A 108 -27.33 21.75 -10.58
N PRO A 109 -27.63 23.00 -10.95
CA PRO A 109 -26.78 23.74 -11.89
C PRO A 109 -25.30 23.78 -11.47
N HIS A 110 -25.01 23.96 -10.17
CA HIS A 110 -23.63 23.91 -9.65
C HIS A 110 -23.03 22.49 -9.74
N GLY A 111 -23.85 21.45 -9.59
CA GLY A 111 -23.42 20.07 -9.79
C GLY A 111 -23.02 19.76 -11.23
N GLU A 112 -23.75 20.32 -12.20
CA GLU A 112 -23.40 20.23 -13.62
C GLU A 112 -22.10 21.00 -13.92
N GLU A 113 -21.93 22.20 -13.38
CA GLU A 113 -20.68 22.97 -13.49
C GLU A 113 -19.49 22.17 -12.94
N PHE A 114 -19.64 21.60 -11.75
CA PHE A 114 -18.65 20.71 -11.15
C PHE A 114 -18.28 19.55 -12.09
N ALA A 115 -19.27 18.89 -12.69
CA ALA A 115 -19.04 17.77 -13.60
C ALA A 115 -18.31 18.19 -14.89
N THR A 116 -18.53 19.42 -15.37
CA THR A 116 -17.80 19.96 -16.53
C THR A 116 -16.37 20.41 -16.21
N CYS A 117 -16.08 20.75 -14.95
CA CYS A 117 -14.75 21.21 -14.52
C CYS A 117 -13.86 20.09 -13.95
N LEU A 118 -14.39 18.88 -13.77
CA LEU A 118 -13.66 17.70 -13.28
C LEU A 118 -12.86 17.02 -14.41
#